data_AF-A0A813ZA36-F1
#
_entry.id   AF-A0A813ZA36-F1
#
_cell.length_a   1.000
_cell.length_b   1.000
_cell.length_c   1.000
_cell.angle_alpha   90.00
_cell.angle_beta   90.00
_cell.angle_gamma   90.00
#
_symmetry.space_group_name_H-M   'P 1'
#
loop_
_entity.id
_entity.type
_entity.pdbx_description
1 polymer ?
#
loop_
_entity_poly.entity_id
_entity_poly.type
_entity_poly.pdbx_seq_one_letter_code
_entity_poly.pdbx_strand_id
1 'polypeptide(L)'
;MNRFLEGEIGSKKLPPIGAYWQHSLLPIEQALEPVKANIDGLDRSIKEAKRHCCYPSPHQLTKDESAAIYLYTMEGGDNSFYRILNEALRSENRRST
;
A
#
# COMPACT_ATOMS: atom_id res chain seq x y z
N MET A 1 -10.85 -16.52 14.42
CA MET A 1 -9.47 -15.97 14.35
C MET A 1 -9.59 -14.50 13.97
N ASN A 2 -9.38 -13.59 14.91
CA ASN A 2 -9.54 -12.14 14.71
C ASN A 2 -8.17 -11.49 14.47
N ARG A 3 -7.70 -11.53 13.22
CA ARG A 3 -6.36 -11.03 12.80
C ARG A 3 -6.18 -9.51 12.95
N PHE A 4 -7.25 -8.75 13.21
CA PHE A 4 -7.24 -7.28 13.30
C PHE A 4 -6.97 -6.73 14.72
N LEU A 5 -6.92 -7.58 15.75
CA LEU A 5 -6.81 -7.15 17.15
C LEU A 5 -5.41 -7.28 17.77
N GLU A 6 -4.44 -7.82 17.03
CA GLU A 6 -3.05 -7.92 17.50
C GLU A 6 -2.32 -6.60 17.23
N GLY A 7 -2.86 -5.52 17.80
CA GLY A 7 -2.14 -4.26 17.94
C GLY A 7 -1.12 -4.42 19.05
N GLU A 8 0.15 -4.43 18.70
CA GLU A 8 1.24 -4.52 19.66
C GLU A 8 1.10 -3.45 20.76
N ILE A 9 0.96 -3.92 21.99
CA ILE A 9 0.71 -3.15 23.23
C ILE A 9 1.88 -2.19 23.58
N GLY A 10 2.93 -2.10 22.74
CA GLY A 10 4.14 -1.30 22.98
C GLY A 10 4.45 -0.20 21.97
N SER A 11 3.64 0.03 20.93
CA SER A 11 4.03 0.96 19.85
C SER A 11 3.97 2.42 20.31
N LYS A 12 5.11 3.13 20.24
CA LYS A 12 5.22 4.58 20.51
C LYS A 12 4.21 5.35 19.65
N LYS A 13 3.46 6.27 20.26
CA LYS A 13 2.50 7.12 19.52
C LYS A 13 3.27 8.08 18.62
N LEU A 14 3.28 7.80 17.32
CA LEU A 14 3.84 8.70 16.31
C LEU A 14 2.75 9.66 15.80
N PRO A 15 3.09 10.91 15.42
CA PRO A 15 2.11 11.83 14.85
C PRO A 15 1.50 11.29 13.54
N PRO A 16 0.42 11.84 13.01
CA PRO A 16 -0.01 11.49 11.65
C PRO A 16 1.06 11.83 10.61
N ILE A 17 1.18 11.03 9.54
CA ILE A 17 1.89 11.47 8.34
C ILE A 17 0.93 12.42 7.61
N GLY A 18 1.30 13.69 7.51
CA GLY A 18 0.50 14.74 6.85
C GLY A 18 1.11 15.17 5.53
N ALA A 19 0.55 16.24 4.94
CA ALA A 19 0.97 16.88 3.69
C ALA A 19 0.92 16.01 2.42
N TYR A 20 0.63 14.71 2.51
CA TYR A 20 0.49 13.82 1.35
C TYR A 20 -0.54 14.31 0.32
N TRP A 21 -1.58 15.03 0.76
CA TRP A 21 -2.60 15.63 -0.11
C TRP A 21 -2.07 16.78 -0.99
N GLN A 22 -0.88 17.31 -0.69
CA GLN A 22 -0.22 18.35 -1.49
C GLN A 22 0.59 17.75 -2.66
N HIS A 23 0.80 16.43 -2.65
CA HIS A 23 1.51 15.74 -3.72
C HIS A 23 0.56 15.40 -4.86
N SER A 24 1.10 15.43 -6.08
CA SER A 24 0.35 15.00 -7.26
C SER A 24 0.09 13.49 -7.20
N LEU A 25 -1.09 13.08 -7.65
CA LEU A 25 -1.38 11.66 -7.86
C LEU A 25 -0.51 11.15 -9.01
N LEU A 26 0.27 10.11 -8.73
CA LEU A 26 1.13 9.45 -9.71
C LEU A 26 0.52 8.11 -10.11
N PRO A 27 0.83 7.61 -11.33
CA PRO A 27 0.58 6.22 -11.68
C PRO A 27 1.17 5.28 -10.63
N ILE A 28 0.47 4.19 -10.33
CA ILE A 28 0.85 3.26 -9.25
C ILE A 28 2.28 2.70 -9.44
N GLU A 29 2.73 2.51 -10.68
CA GLU A 29 4.11 2.10 -10.98
C GLU A 29 5.12 3.11 -10.46
N GLN A 30 4.90 4.41 -10.71
CA GLN A 30 5.82 5.47 -10.29
C GLN A 30 5.77 5.69 -8.78
N ALA A 31 4.57 5.63 -8.19
CA ALA A 31 4.39 5.80 -6.76
C ALA A 31 5.12 4.72 -5.94
N LEU A 32 5.27 3.51 -6.50
CA LEU A 32 5.83 2.36 -5.81
C LEU A 32 7.30 2.07 -6.13
N GLU A 33 7.93 2.83 -7.04
CA GLU A 33 9.36 2.70 -7.34
C GLU A 33 10.25 2.69 -6.07
N PRO A 34 10.05 3.57 -5.06
CA PRO A 34 10.90 3.57 -3.86
C PRO A 34 10.90 2.26 -3.06
N VAL A 35 9.82 1.48 -3.15
CA VAL A 35 9.64 0.23 -2.38
C VAL A 35 9.73 -1.02 -3.24
N LYS A 36 9.89 -0.86 -4.56
CA LYS A 36 9.87 -1.95 -5.53
C LYS A 36 10.92 -3.03 -5.27
N ALA A 37 12.11 -2.63 -4.83
CA ALA A 37 13.20 -3.55 -4.50
C ALA A 37 12.91 -4.43 -3.26
N ASN A 38 11.99 -4.02 -2.39
CA ASN A 38 11.68 -4.72 -1.15
C ASN A 38 10.52 -5.71 -1.29
N ILE A 39 9.82 -5.72 -2.43
CA ILE A 39 8.59 -6.49 -2.63
C ILE A 39 8.75 -7.39 -3.85
N ASP A 40 8.98 -8.67 -3.57
CA ASP A 40 9.13 -9.69 -4.61
C ASP A 40 7.90 -9.75 -5.51
N GLY A 41 8.12 -9.64 -6.83
CA GLY A 41 7.06 -9.72 -7.82
C GLY A 41 6.09 -8.54 -7.83
N LEU A 42 6.44 -7.38 -7.26
CA LEU A 42 5.57 -6.20 -7.21
C LEU A 42 5.01 -5.81 -8.59
N ASP A 43 5.84 -5.80 -9.63
CA ASP A 43 5.40 -5.46 -10.99
C ASP A 43 4.32 -6.43 -11.51
N ARG A 44 4.44 -7.71 -11.16
CA ARG A 44 3.42 -8.72 -11.50
C ARG A 44 2.14 -8.45 -10.72
N SER A 45 2.25 -8.17 -9.43
CA SER A 45 1.12 -7.85 -8.56
C SER A 45 0.37 -6.60 -9.04
N ILE A 46 1.08 -5.55 -9.48
CA ILE A 46 0.48 -4.34 -10.07
C ILE A 46 -0.30 -4.69 -11.35
N LYS A 47 0.29 -5.51 -12.23
CA LYS A 47 -0.38 -5.95 -13.47
C LYS A 47 -1.64 -6.75 -13.18
N GLU A 48 -1.60 -7.69 -12.25
CA GLU A 48 -2.77 -8.47 -11.85
C GLU A 48 -3.83 -7.57 -11.20
N ALA A 49 -3.45 -6.67 -10.30
CA ALA A 49 -4.37 -5.71 -9.70
C ALA A 49 -5.10 -4.88 -10.76
N LYS A 50 -4.37 -4.33 -11.74
CA LYS A 50 -4.95 -3.59 -12.87
C LYS A 50 -5.85 -4.44 -13.77
N ARG A 51 -5.62 -5.75 -13.84
CA ARG A 51 -6.42 -6.68 -14.65
C ARG A 51 -7.71 -7.09 -13.95
N HIS A 52 -7.68 -7.25 -12.63
CA HIS A 52 -8.80 -7.72 -11.83
C HIS A 52 -9.74 -6.61 -11.37
N CYS A 53 -9.32 -5.34 -11.43
CA CYS A 53 -10.20 -4.21 -11.14
C CYS A 53 -11.27 -4.04 -12.23
N CYS A 54 -12.52 -3.94 -11.81
CA CYS A 54 -13.62 -3.58 -12.69
C CYS A 54 -13.49 -2.11 -13.12
N TYR A 55 -13.55 -1.87 -14.43
CA TYR A 55 -13.54 -0.51 -14.98
C TYR A 55 -14.56 -0.37 -16.12
N PRO A 56 -15.39 0.69 -16.15
CA PRO A 56 -15.43 1.80 -15.20
C PRO A 56 -15.86 1.36 -13.79
N SER A 57 -15.20 1.93 -12.77
CA SER A 57 -15.51 1.60 -11.38
C SER A 57 -16.89 2.19 -11.00
N PRO A 58 -17.76 1.44 -10.30
CA PRO A 58 -19.04 1.99 -9.80
C PRO A 58 -18.85 3.14 -8.81
N HIS A 59 -17.63 3.29 -8.26
CA HIS A 59 -17.26 4.33 -7.30
C HIS A 59 -16.46 5.46 -7.94
N GLN A 60 -16.43 5.56 -9.27
CA GLN A 60 -15.70 6.61 -10.02
C GLN A 60 -14.19 6.63 -9.74
N LEU A 61 -13.64 5.51 -9.29
CA LEU A 61 -12.20 5.36 -9.11
C LEU A 61 -11.53 5.20 -10.47
N THR A 62 -10.35 5.81 -10.58
CA THR A 62 -9.41 5.51 -11.66
C THR A 62 -8.94 4.06 -11.57
N LYS A 63 -8.33 3.59 -12.66
CA LYS A 63 -7.74 2.24 -12.71
C LYS A 63 -6.60 2.09 -11.70
N ASP A 64 -5.81 3.14 -11.49
CA ASP A 64 -4.68 3.14 -10.55
C ASP A 64 -5.16 3.14 -9.09
N GLU A 65 -6.17 3.92 -8.75
CA GLU A 65 -6.77 3.91 -7.39
C GLU A 65 -7.39 2.56 -7.06
N SER A 66 -8.13 1.98 -8.02
CA SER A 66 -8.71 0.64 -7.85
C SER A 66 -7.60 -0.41 -7.67
N ALA A 67 -6.55 -0.35 -8.49
CA ALA A 67 -5.41 -1.26 -8.40
C ALA A 67 -4.65 -1.10 -7.07
N ALA A 68 -4.52 0.12 -6.54
CA ALA A 68 -3.88 0.37 -5.24
C ALA A 68 -4.65 -0.29 -4.10
N ILE A 69 -5.98 -0.16 -4.10
CA ILE A 69 -6.85 -0.83 -3.12
C ILE A 69 -6.74 -2.35 -3.25
N TYR A 70 -6.81 -2.88 -4.48
CA TYR A 70 -6.67 -4.32 -4.74
C TYR A 70 -5.33 -4.86 -4.24
N LEU A 71 -4.23 -4.17 -4.57
CA LEU A 71 -2.88 -4.55 -4.16
C LEU A 71 -2.73 -4.55 -2.63
N TYR A 72 -3.37 -3.59 -1.96
CA TYR A 72 -3.36 -3.48 -0.49
C TYR A 72 -4.19 -4.58 0.19
N THR A 73 -5.26 -5.06 -0.43
CA THR A 73 -6.12 -6.12 0.14
C THR A 73 -5.70 -7.52 -0.28
N MET A 74 -4.82 -7.65 -1.28
CA MET A 74 -4.34 -8.94 -1.76
C MET A 74 -3.52 -9.67 -0.69
N GLU A 75 -3.88 -10.92 -0.42
CA GLU A 75 -3.09 -11.79 0.43
C GLU A 75 -1.81 -12.23 -0.31
N GLY A 76 -0.65 -12.02 0.32
CA GLY A 76 0.66 -12.36 -0.27
C GLY A 76 1.63 -12.99 0.73
N GLY A 77 1.10 -13.58 1.82
CA GLY A 77 1.91 -14.13 2.90
C GLY A 77 2.76 -13.07 3.59
N ASP A 78 3.94 -13.49 4.06
CA ASP A 78 4.83 -12.63 4.82
C ASP A 78 5.35 -11.47 3.96
N ASN A 79 5.71 -11.64 2.69
CA ASN A 79 6.18 -10.49 1.87
C ASN A 79 5.04 -9.75 1.14
N SER A 80 3.82 -9.76 1.70
CA SER A 80 2.69 -9.02 1.15
C SER A 80 2.90 -7.50 1.19
N PHE A 81 2.41 -6.83 0.14
CA PHE A 81 2.47 -5.37 -0.01
C PHE A 81 1.92 -4.62 1.22
N TYR A 82 0.75 -5.05 1.72
CA TYR A 82 0.14 -4.51 2.94
C TYR A 82 1.09 -4.50 4.13
N ARG A 83 1.82 -5.60 4.36
CA ARG A 83 2.65 -5.74 5.56
C ARG A 83 3.85 -4.81 5.49
N ILE A 84 4.56 -4.82 4.37
CA ILE A 84 5.74 -3.99 4.13
C ILE A 84 5.39 -2.51 4.20
N LEU A 85 4.28 -2.11 3.55
CA LEU A 85 3.83 -0.72 3.59
C LEU A 85 3.48 -0.28 5.02
N ASN A 86 2.70 -1.09 5.75
CA ASN A 86 2.29 -0.73 7.11
C ASN A 86 3.44 -0.76 8.12
N GLU A 87 4.42 -1.64 7.94
CA GLU A 87 5.65 -1.64 8.73
C GLU A 87 6.43 -0.34 8.51
N ALA A 88 6.61 0.07 7.26
CA ALA A 88 7.26 1.35 6.94
C ALA A 88 6.50 2.55 7.54
N LEU A 89 5.17 2.58 7.44
CA LEU A 89 4.34 3.67 8.00
C LEU A 89 4.32 3.72 9.54
N ARG A 90 4.60 2.60 10.21
CA ARG A 90 4.68 2.50 11.67
C ARG A 90 6.10 2.68 12.22
N SER A 91 7.12 2.60 11.37
CA SER A 91 8.51 2.82 11.75
C SER A 91 8.73 4.23 12.30
N GLU A 92 9.56 4.36 13.35
CA GLU A 92 9.94 5.68 13.88
C GLU A 92 10.64 6.54 12.81
N ASN A 93 11.36 5.91 11.88
CA ASN A 93 12.11 6.56 10.80
C ASN A 93 11.31 6.71 9.48
N ARG A 94 9.97 6.63 9.52
CA ARG A 94 9.07 6.76 8.35
C ARG A 94 9.11 8.11 7.58
N ARG A 95 10.01 9.03 7.94
CA ARG A 95 10.28 10.29 7.20
C ARG A 95 11.62 10.25 6.44
N SER A 96 12.40 9.19 6.60
CA SER A 96 13.73 9.03 6.00
C SER A 96 13.73 8.18 4.73
N THR A 97 12.54 7.91 4.17
CA THR A 97 12.34 7.15 2.93
C THR A 97 11.99 8.08 1.79
#